data_AF-X1JK02-F1
#
_entry.id   AF-X1JK02-F1
#
_cell.length_a   1.000
_cell.length_b   1.000
_cell.length_c   1.000
_cell.angle_alpha   90.00
_cell.angle_beta   90.00
_cell.angle_gamma   90.00
#
_symmetry.space_group_name_H-M   'P 1'
#
loop_
_entity.id
_entity.type
_entity.pdbx_description
1 polymer ?
#
loop_
_entity_poly.entity_id
_entity_poly.type
_entity_poly.pdbx_seq_one_letter_code
_entity_poly.pdbx_strand_id
1 'polypeptide(L)'
;SLGLLTNAAGFLILAGVFLITGLAAGLYPAVYLSAYKPAIILRGELTRGTRGAIMRKVMVVFQFAISAALVISVSVVFKQMRFLQNANIGFQRENIVLIPSNSVVLQNWREIKNELLKNPRILAATLSKRAPSGRLLDAPGFRAEINGEMVDGSFSMPHNRVEHDFFKTYGMKIVAGRDFSIDYPTDENEAFILNETAVRRLGLKSPEDAVGLPMQT
;
A
#
# COMPACT_ATOMS: atom_id res chain seq x y z
N SER A 1 -4.57 12.82 0.10
CA SER A 1 -3.60 13.82 0.61
C SER A 1 -3.65 15.17 -0.11
N LEU A 2 -4.33 15.33 -1.27
CA LEU A 2 -4.47 16.62 -1.96
C LEU A 2 -5.47 17.62 -1.34
N GLY A 3 -6.35 17.16 -0.43
CA GLY A 3 -7.42 17.99 0.15
C GLY A 3 -6.95 19.17 1.00
N LEU A 4 -5.71 19.13 1.50
CA LEU A 4 -5.10 20.25 2.24
C LEU A 4 -4.65 21.39 1.32
N LEU A 5 -4.37 21.12 0.04
CA LEU A 5 -3.94 22.13 -0.94
C LEU A 5 -5.11 22.77 -1.68
N THR A 6 -6.27 22.10 -1.74
CA THR A 6 -7.45 22.59 -2.46
C THR A 6 -8.50 23.25 -1.56
N ASN A 7 -8.42 23.05 -0.24
CA ASN A 7 -9.34 23.64 0.72
C ASN A 7 -8.78 24.96 1.29
N ALA A 8 -9.58 26.03 1.27
CA ALA A 8 -9.21 27.35 1.82
C ALA A 8 -8.73 27.27 3.29
N ALA A 9 -9.33 26.37 4.09
CA ALA A 9 -8.89 26.13 5.47
C ALA A 9 -7.49 25.51 5.54
N GLY A 10 -7.15 24.62 4.61
CA GLY A 10 -5.82 23.98 4.54
C GLY A 10 -4.72 24.98 4.15
N PHE A 11 -5.03 25.90 3.23
CA PHE A 11 -4.11 26.97 2.86
C PHE A 11 -3.83 27.94 4.03
N LEU A 12 -4.87 28.32 4.79
CA LEU A 12 -4.71 29.17 5.98
C LEU A 12 -3.87 28.50 7.08
N ILE A 13 -4.04 27.19 7.28
CA ILE A 13 -3.22 26.43 8.23
C ILE A 13 -1.75 26.42 7.79
N LEU A 14 -1.48 26.16 6.50
CA LEU A 14 -0.12 26.17 5.96
C LEU A 14 0.53 27.56 6.05
N ALA A 15 -0.21 28.61 5.74
CA ALA A 15 0.25 29.99 5.87
C ALA A 15 0.55 30.37 7.34
N GLY A 16 -0.30 29.93 8.27
CA GLY A 16 -0.08 30.12 9.70
C GLY A 16 1.18 29.41 10.20
N VAL A 17 1.39 28.15 9.80
CA VAL A 17 2.60 27.40 10.15
C VAL A 17 3.84 28.07 9.57
N PHE A 18 3.80 28.52 8.31
CA PHE A 18 4.90 29.25 7.67
C PHE A 18 5.25 30.55 8.41
N LEU A 19 4.24 31.35 8.75
CA LEU A 19 4.43 32.60 9.49
C LEU A 19 5.01 32.35 10.88
N ILE A 20 4.45 31.39 11.64
CA ILE A 20 4.92 31.08 12.99
C ILE A 20 6.35 30.57 12.96
N THR A 21 6.68 29.66 12.04
CA THR A 21 8.04 29.12 11.92
C THR A 21 9.04 30.16 11.43
N GLY A 22 8.67 31.01 10.47
CA GLY A 22 9.49 32.12 9.99
C GLY A 22 9.75 33.16 11.07
N LEU A 23 8.71 33.57 11.81
CA LEU A 23 8.83 34.49 12.93
C LEU A 23 9.65 33.88 14.07
N ALA A 24 9.43 32.62 14.44
CA ALA A 24 10.21 31.95 15.48
C ALA A 24 11.70 31.84 15.10
N ALA A 25 12.00 31.50 13.84
CA ALA A 25 13.36 31.40 13.34
C ALA A 25 14.07 32.77 13.27
N GLY A 26 13.35 33.85 12.94
CA GLY A 26 13.91 35.20 12.80
C GLY A 26 13.94 36.03 14.08
N LEU A 27 12.97 35.83 14.98
CA LEU A 27 12.86 36.55 16.25
C LEU A 27 14.05 36.27 17.16
N TYR A 28 14.55 35.03 17.13
CA TYR A 28 15.66 34.62 17.99
C TYR A 28 17.00 35.35 17.65
N PRO A 29 17.46 35.39 16.38
CA PRO A 29 18.56 36.27 15.97
C PRO A 29 18.30 37.75 16.22
N ALA A 30 17.08 38.23 15.97
CA ALA A 30 16.71 39.63 16.11
C ALA A 30 16.81 40.11 17.56
N VAL A 31 16.31 39.33 18.52
CA VAL A 31 16.41 39.60 19.97
C VAL A 31 17.86 39.51 20.45
N TYR A 32 18.63 38.55 19.92
CA TYR A 32 20.05 38.45 20.25
C TYR A 32 20.86 39.66 19.74
N LEU A 33 20.59 40.13 18.52
CA LEU A 33 21.26 41.30 17.91
C LEU A 33 20.80 42.63 18.53
N SER A 34 19.53 42.77 18.88
CA SER A 34 19.00 44.02 19.46
C SER A 34 19.47 44.27 20.90
N ALA A 35 19.92 43.23 21.62
CA ALA A 35 20.52 43.35 22.95
C ALA A 35 21.99 43.82 22.94
N TYR A 36 22.61 44.07 21.78
CA TYR A 36 24.00 44.53 21.69
C TYR A 36 24.11 46.02 22.04
N LYS A 37 24.90 46.34 23.08
CA LYS A 37 25.23 47.72 23.49
C LYS A 37 26.55 48.16 22.82
N PRO A 38 26.53 49.12 21.87
CA PRO A 38 27.72 49.54 21.10
C PRO A 38 28.84 50.15 21.97
N ALA A 39 28.47 50.78 23.09
CA ALA A 39 29.40 51.45 24.00
C ALA A 39 30.43 50.52 24.67
N ILE A 40 30.14 49.21 24.74
CA ILE A 40 31.02 48.20 25.36
C ILE A 40 32.14 47.78 24.39
N ILE A 41 31.92 47.90 23.07
CA ILE A 41 32.83 47.42 22.02
C ILE A 41 34.00 48.40 21.81
N LEU A 42 33.75 49.70 21.98
CA LEU A 42 34.76 50.76 21.89
C LEU A 42 35.76 50.77 23.07
N ARG A 43 35.49 50.01 24.15
CA ARG A 43 36.37 49.92 25.33
C ARG A 43 37.39 48.77 25.25
N GLY A 44 37.43 47.99 24.16
CA GLY A 44 38.44 46.95 23.97
C GLY A 44 38.32 45.73 24.90
N GLU A 45 37.29 45.66 25.75
CA GLU A 45 36.98 44.44 26.48
C GLU A 45 36.38 43.42 25.51
N LEU A 46 37.25 42.56 24.99
CA LEU A 46 36.94 41.44 24.10
C LEU A 46 36.10 40.34 24.79
N THR A 47 35.21 40.69 25.71
CA THR A 47 34.42 39.73 26.45
C THR A 47 33.08 39.48 25.78
N ARG A 48 33.05 38.35 25.05
CA ARG A 48 31.89 37.52 24.63
C ARG A 48 31.61 37.46 23.12
N GLY A 49 32.63 37.10 22.35
CA GLY A 49 32.47 36.54 21.00
C GLY A 49 32.04 35.06 20.96
N THR A 50 32.08 34.33 22.08
CA THR A 50 31.87 32.86 22.14
C THR A 50 30.40 32.45 22.22
N ARG A 51 29.54 33.13 22.99
CA ARG A 51 28.14 32.71 23.20
C ARG A 51 27.29 32.83 21.93
N GLY A 52 27.44 33.93 21.18
CA GLY A 52 26.78 34.12 19.88
C GLY A 52 27.33 33.21 18.79
N ALA A 53 28.63 32.90 18.82
CA ALA A 53 29.24 31.96 17.88
C ALA A 53 28.77 30.51 18.12
N ILE A 54 28.68 30.08 19.38
CA ILE A 54 28.12 28.76 19.75
C ILE A 54 26.66 28.67 19.31
N MET A 55 25.87 29.72 19.56
CA MET A 55 24.46 29.73 19.19
C MET A 55 24.24 29.63 17.67
N ARG A 56 25.03 30.37 16.87
CA ARG A 56 25.01 30.23 15.41
C ARG A 56 25.40 28.82 14.97
N LYS A 57 26.42 28.22 15.58
CA LYS A 57 26.82 26.84 15.28
C LYS A 57 25.70 25.84 15.57
N VAL A 58 24.99 25.98 16.69
CA VAL A 58 23.86 25.10 17.03
C VAL A 58 22.71 25.25 16.04
N MET A 59 22.35 26.49 15.66
CA MET A 59 21.30 26.72 14.66
C MET A 59 21.66 26.14 13.29
N VAL A 60 22.91 26.29 12.85
CA VAL A 60 23.38 25.73 11.58
C VAL A 60 23.36 24.20 11.62
N VAL A 61 23.82 23.58 12.70
CA VAL A 61 23.77 22.11 12.86
C VAL A 61 22.33 21.61 12.88
N PHE A 62 21.42 22.30 13.57
CA PHE A 62 20.01 21.95 13.61
C PHE A 62 19.33 22.05 12.24
N GLN A 63 19.63 23.10 11.46
CA GLN A 63 19.16 23.26 10.09
C GLN A 63 19.64 22.11 9.19
N PHE A 64 20.93 21.81 9.23
CA PHE A 64 21.49 20.69 8.46
C PHE A 64 20.93 19.33 8.91
N ALA A 65 20.68 19.13 10.20
CA ALA A 65 20.07 17.90 10.71
C ALA A 65 18.64 17.71 10.18
N ILE A 66 17.83 18.78 10.15
CA ILE A 66 16.48 18.73 9.58
C ILE A 66 16.55 18.43 8.08
N SER A 67 17.41 19.13 7.34
CA SER A 67 17.56 18.89 5.90
C SER A 67 18.03 17.45 5.61
N ALA A 68 18.98 16.93 6.38
CA ALA A 68 19.45 15.54 6.26
C ALA A 68 18.33 14.54 6.58
N ALA A 69 17.57 14.76 7.65
CA ALA A 69 16.43 13.90 8.01
C ALA A 69 15.35 13.89 6.92
N LEU A 70 15.08 15.04 6.30
CA LEU A 70 14.12 15.15 5.20
C LEU A 70 14.60 14.38 3.96
N VAL A 71 15.88 14.55 3.58
CA VAL A 71 16.48 13.83 2.45
C VAL A 71 16.44 12.33 2.67
N ILE A 72 16.79 11.86 3.88
CA ILE A 72 16.72 10.45 4.26
C ILE A 72 15.27 9.94 4.18
N SER A 73 14.31 10.66 4.76
CA SER A 73 12.89 10.27 4.76
C SER A 73 12.35 10.12 3.34
N VAL A 74 12.59 11.12 2.48
CA VAL A 74 12.19 11.08 1.07
C VAL A 74 12.87 9.90 0.37
N SER A 75 14.17 9.68 0.59
CA SER A 75 14.91 8.56 0.01
C SER A 75 14.35 7.20 0.41
N VAL A 76 13.96 7.02 1.68
CA VAL A 76 13.33 5.80 2.17
C VAL A 76 11.97 5.58 1.49
N VAL A 77 11.14 6.61 1.40
CA VAL A 77 9.84 6.53 0.71
C VAL A 77 10.02 6.17 -0.77
N PHE A 78 11.01 6.77 -1.45
CA PHE A 78 11.34 6.42 -2.84
C PHE A 78 11.79 4.96 -2.97
N LYS A 79 12.63 4.47 -2.06
CA LYS A 79 13.04 3.06 -2.04
C LYS A 79 11.85 2.14 -1.80
N GLN A 80 10.96 2.48 -0.87
CA GLN A 80 9.73 1.72 -0.61
C GLN A 80 8.81 1.67 -1.83
N MET A 81 8.60 2.80 -2.52
CA MET A 81 7.79 2.84 -3.73
C MET A 81 8.38 1.98 -4.84
N ARG A 82 9.71 2.07 -5.06
CA ARG A 82 10.40 1.23 -6.04
C ARG A 82 10.33 -0.25 -5.67
N PHE A 83 10.44 -0.58 -4.38
CA PHE A 83 10.25 -1.95 -3.90
C PHE A 83 8.84 -2.44 -4.20
N LEU A 84 7.78 -1.69 -3.89
CA LEU A 84 6.39 -2.09 -4.18
C LEU A 84 6.10 -2.28 -5.67
N GLN A 85 6.73 -1.47 -6.53
CA GLN A 85 6.59 -1.59 -7.98
C GLN A 85 7.26 -2.85 -8.52
N ASN A 86 8.47 -3.19 -8.04
CA ASN A 86 9.28 -4.30 -8.55
C ASN A 86 9.17 -5.59 -7.71
N ALA A 87 8.46 -5.55 -6.58
CA ALA A 87 8.28 -6.71 -5.74
C ALA A 87 7.57 -7.81 -6.53
N ASN A 88 8.17 -8.99 -6.55
CA ASN A 88 7.51 -10.18 -7.06
C ASN A 88 6.37 -10.55 -6.10
N ILE A 89 5.19 -10.17 -6.51
CA ILE A 89 3.92 -10.38 -5.81
C ILE A 89 3.25 -11.71 -6.16
N GLY A 90 3.94 -12.59 -6.90
CA GLY A 90 3.46 -13.93 -7.23
C GLY A 90 2.46 -13.97 -8.39
N PHE A 91 2.26 -12.86 -9.09
CA PHE A 91 1.47 -12.81 -10.33
C PHE A 91 2.01 -11.77 -11.32
N GLN A 92 1.73 -11.99 -12.61
CA GLN A 92 2.13 -11.11 -13.70
C GLN A 92 1.27 -9.85 -13.71
N ARG A 93 1.88 -8.68 -13.81
CA ARG A 93 1.18 -7.39 -13.94
C ARG A 93 1.28 -6.84 -15.36
N GLU A 94 2.32 -7.25 -16.07
CA GLU A 94 2.69 -6.80 -17.39
C GLU A 94 1.74 -7.41 -18.42
N ASN A 95 1.37 -6.63 -19.44
CA ASN A 95 0.51 -7.06 -20.55
C ASN A 95 -0.90 -7.54 -20.15
N ILE A 96 -1.39 -7.16 -18.97
CA ILE A 96 -2.77 -7.41 -18.55
C ILE A 96 -3.60 -6.14 -18.75
N VAL A 97 -4.68 -6.28 -19.51
CA VAL A 97 -5.65 -5.20 -19.74
C VAL A 97 -6.91 -5.48 -18.91
N LEU A 98 -7.26 -4.53 -18.05
CA LEU A 98 -8.47 -4.60 -17.23
C LEU A 98 -9.59 -3.84 -17.94
N ILE A 99 -10.67 -4.55 -18.26
CA ILE A 99 -11.86 -3.98 -18.90
C ILE A 99 -13.02 -4.06 -17.90
N PRO A 100 -13.65 -2.93 -17.54
CA PRO A 100 -14.85 -2.96 -16.70
C PRO A 100 -15.97 -3.75 -17.38
N SER A 101 -16.51 -4.75 -16.69
CA SER A 101 -17.65 -5.54 -17.15
C SER A 101 -18.97 -4.91 -16.70
N ASN A 102 -19.99 -4.99 -17.55
CA ASN A 102 -21.38 -4.70 -17.19
C ASN A 102 -22.24 -5.98 -17.27
N SER A 103 -23.54 -5.87 -17.00
CA SER A 103 -24.47 -7.01 -17.06
C SER A 103 -24.48 -7.72 -18.42
N VAL A 104 -24.36 -6.97 -19.52
CA VAL A 104 -24.33 -7.53 -20.88
C VAL A 104 -23.07 -8.39 -21.09
N VAL A 105 -21.91 -7.90 -20.64
CA VAL A 105 -20.65 -8.65 -20.71
C VAL A 105 -20.74 -9.92 -19.87
N LEU A 106 -21.30 -9.84 -18.66
CA LEU A 106 -21.45 -11.00 -17.78
C LEU A 106 -22.36 -12.09 -18.39
N GLN A 107 -23.46 -11.69 -19.03
CA GLN A 107 -24.41 -12.62 -19.66
C GLN A 107 -23.86 -13.31 -20.91
N ASN A 108 -22.98 -12.63 -21.66
CA ASN A 108 -22.42 -13.13 -22.93
C ASN A 108 -20.93 -13.45 -22.83
N TRP A 109 -20.42 -13.65 -21.60
CA TRP A 109 -18.98 -13.72 -21.36
C TRP A 109 -18.32 -14.84 -22.15
N ARG A 110 -18.96 -16.00 -22.24
CA ARG A 110 -18.40 -17.17 -22.92
C ARG A 110 -18.18 -16.91 -24.41
N GLU A 111 -19.15 -16.28 -25.07
CA GLU A 111 -19.09 -15.89 -26.47
C GLU A 111 -18.02 -14.81 -26.68
N ILE A 112 -17.98 -13.80 -25.81
CA ILE A 112 -16.96 -12.73 -25.83
C ILE A 112 -15.56 -13.32 -25.68
N LYS A 113 -15.36 -14.20 -24.69
CA LYS A 113 -14.08 -14.87 -24.44
C LYS A 113 -13.62 -15.69 -25.64
N ASN A 114 -14.52 -16.47 -26.23
CA ASN A 114 -14.23 -17.24 -27.44
C ASN A 114 -13.83 -16.34 -28.61
N GLU A 115 -14.48 -15.19 -28.80
CA GLU A 115 -14.12 -14.23 -29.83
C GLU A 115 -12.76 -13.57 -29.57
N LEU A 116 -12.47 -13.19 -28.32
CA LEU A 116 -11.17 -12.63 -27.93
C LEU A 116 -10.03 -13.62 -28.19
N LEU A 117 -10.23 -14.90 -27.84
CA LEU A 117 -9.22 -15.95 -28.00
C LEU A 117 -8.99 -16.36 -29.47
N LYS A 118 -9.81 -15.90 -30.42
CA LYS A 118 -9.49 -16.04 -31.86
C LYS A 118 -8.28 -15.21 -32.27
N ASN A 119 -7.96 -14.15 -31.54
CA ASN A 119 -6.76 -13.36 -31.80
C ASN A 119 -5.55 -14.03 -31.13
N PRO A 120 -4.54 -14.51 -31.88
CA PRO A 120 -3.40 -15.23 -31.32
C PRO A 120 -2.51 -14.37 -30.40
N ARG A 121 -2.68 -13.04 -30.41
CA ARG A 121 -1.99 -12.14 -29.47
C ARG A 121 -2.61 -12.14 -28.07
N ILE A 122 -3.82 -12.67 -27.91
CA ILE A 122 -4.51 -12.79 -26.62
C ILE A 122 -4.28 -14.21 -26.09
N LEU A 123 -3.39 -14.33 -25.11
CA LEU A 123 -2.97 -15.64 -24.57
C LEU A 123 -4.02 -16.27 -23.65
N ALA A 124 -4.74 -15.44 -22.91
CA ALA A 124 -5.78 -15.86 -21.97
C ALA A 124 -6.75 -14.69 -21.71
N ALA A 125 -7.97 -15.02 -21.31
CA ALA A 125 -8.97 -14.06 -20.89
C ALA A 125 -9.78 -14.66 -19.73
N THR A 126 -10.04 -13.85 -18.70
CA THR A 126 -10.72 -14.28 -17.48
C THR A 126 -11.64 -13.19 -16.96
N LEU A 127 -12.69 -13.59 -16.25
CA LEU A 127 -13.52 -12.70 -15.44
C LEU A 127 -13.11 -12.76 -13.96
N SER A 128 -13.18 -11.62 -13.28
CA SER A 128 -13.02 -11.53 -11.83
C SER A 128 -13.83 -10.36 -11.29
N LYS A 129 -14.36 -10.50 -10.07
CA LYS A 129 -15.08 -9.39 -9.40
C LYS A 129 -14.13 -8.22 -9.13
N ARG A 130 -12.87 -8.51 -8.82
CA ARG A 130 -11.81 -7.53 -8.60
C ARG A 130 -10.50 -8.04 -9.18
N ALA A 131 -9.67 -7.11 -9.68
CA ALA A 131 -8.29 -7.42 -10.01
C ALA A 131 -7.53 -7.87 -8.74
N PRO A 132 -6.50 -8.73 -8.85
CA PRO A 132 -5.77 -9.22 -7.68
C PRO A 132 -5.01 -8.11 -6.92
N SER A 133 -4.73 -6.96 -7.56
CA SER A 133 -4.20 -5.76 -6.91
C SER A 133 -5.27 -4.84 -6.30
N GLY A 134 -6.55 -5.11 -6.53
CA GLY A 134 -7.66 -4.33 -6.04
C GLY A 134 -7.92 -4.56 -4.55
N ARG A 135 -8.53 -3.57 -3.89
CA ARG A 135 -8.93 -3.72 -2.49
C ARG A 135 -10.08 -4.74 -2.39
N LEU A 136 -9.81 -5.88 -1.74
CA LEU A 136 -10.85 -6.82 -1.35
C LEU A 136 -11.69 -6.20 -0.24
N LEU A 137 -13.00 -6.10 -0.48
CA LEU A 137 -13.96 -5.49 0.44
C LEU A 137 -15.02 -6.47 0.92
N ASP A 138 -15.14 -7.60 0.23
CA ASP A 138 -16.17 -8.59 0.46
C ASP A 138 -15.64 -9.63 1.44
N ALA A 139 -16.06 -9.51 2.71
CA ALA A 139 -15.71 -10.42 3.79
C ALA A 139 -16.97 -10.82 4.57
N PRO A 140 -17.84 -11.68 4.01
CA PRO A 140 -19.11 -12.07 4.63
C PRO A 140 -18.94 -12.91 5.91
N GLY A 141 -17.71 -13.28 6.27
CA GLY A 141 -17.42 -14.30 7.27
C GLY A 141 -17.08 -15.62 6.57
N PHE A 142 -16.65 -16.60 7.35
CA PHE A 142 -16.46 -17.96 6.85
C PHE A 142 -16.62 -18.95 8.01
N ARG A 143 -16.90 -20.21 7.68
CA ARG A 143 -16.77 -21.35 8.58
C ARG A 143 -15.77 -22.32 7.97
N ALA A 144 -14.94 -22.92 8.80
CA ALA A 144 -13.97 -23.93 8.37
C ALA A 144 -13.97 -25.08 9.36
N GLU A 145 -13.73 -26.28 8.86
CA GLU A 145 -13.52 -27.43 9.73
C GLU A 145 -12.18 -27.30 10.45
N ILE A 146 -12.19 -27.38 11.78
CA ILE A 146 -10.98 -27.40 12.60
C ILE A 146 -11.14 -28.56 13.59
N ASN A 147 -10.22 -29.53 13.54
CA ASN A 147 -10.26 -30.73 14.38
C ASN A 147 -11.58 -31.54 14.29
N GLY A 148 -12.23 -31.56 13.11
CA GLY A 148 -13.48 -32.32 12.91
C GLY A 148 -14.77 -31.56 13.22
N GLU A 149 -14.69 -30.30 13.68
CA GLU A 149 -15.86 -29.46 13.93
C GLU A 149 -15.87 -28.23 13.02
N MET A 150 -17.06 -27.86 12.52
CA MET A 150 -17.25 -26.64 11.73
C MET A 150 -17.31 -25.42 12.65
N VAL A 151 -16.22 -24.66 12.69
CA VAL A 151 -16.07 -23.48 13.55
C VAL A 151 -16.19 -22.20 12.72
N ASP A 152 -16.79 -21.17 13.32
CA ASP A 152 -16.85 -19.84 12.72
C ASP A 152 -15.45 -19.20 12.69
N GLY A 153 -15.13 -18.56 11.57
CA GLY A 153 -13.85 -17.92 11.33
C GLY A 153 -13.60 -16.79 12.33
N SER A 154 -12.47 -16.88 13.03
CA SER A 154 -12.08 -15.90 14.06
C SER A 154 -11.46 -14.62 13.49
N PHE A 155 -11.30 -14.52 12.18
CA PHE A 155 -10.72 -13.36 11.50
C PHE A 155 -11.43 -13.03 10.18
N SER A 156 -11.26 -11.81 9.70
CA SER A 156 -11.77 -11.41 8.40
C SER A 156 -10.94 -12.05 7.28
N MET A 157 -11.60 -12.84 6.43
CA MET A 157 -11.02 -13.40 5.21
C MET A 157 -11.80 -12.90 4.00
N PRO A 158 -11.38 -11.76 3.42
CA PRO A 158 -11.97 -11.27 2.19
C PRO A 158 -11.73 -12.25 1.05
N HIS A 159 -12.73 -12.46 0.21
CA HIS A 159 -12.63 -13.35 -0.96
C HIS A 159 -12.89 -12.60 -2.26
N ASN A 160 -12.40 -13.16 -3.35
CA ASN A 160 -12.61 -12.66 -4.70
C ASN A 160 -13.25 -13.78 -5.52
N ARG A 161 -14.40 -13.49 -6.15
CA ARG A 161 -14.99 -14.43 -7.11
C ARG A 161 -14.29 -14.27 -8.45
N VAL A 162 -13.78 -15.38 -8.98
CA VAL A 162 -12.97 -15.43 -10.19
C VAL A 162 -13.40 -16.61 -11.06
N GLU A 163 -13.12 -16.52 -12.35
CA GLU A 163 -13.36 -17.60 -13.31
C GLU A 163 -12.19 -18.61 -13.34
N HIS A 164 -12.38 -19.75 -14.00
CA HIS A 164 -11.41 -20.84 -14.11
C HIS A 164 -10.04 -20.45 -14.68
N ASP A 165 -9.99 -19.54 -15.66
CA ASP A 165 -8.72 -19.12 -16.27
C ASP A 165 -7.99 -18.02 -15.49
N PHE A 166 -8.45 -17.67 -14.28
CA PHE A 166 -7.90 -16.55 -13.53
C PHE A 166 -6.43 -16.74 -13.18
N PHE A 167 -6.08 -17.84 -12.51
CA PHE A 167 -4.71 -18.08 -12.08
C PHE A 167 -3.78 -18.25 -13.28
N LYS A 168 -4.24 -18.93 -14.33
CA LYS A 168 -3.53 -19.04 -15.62
C LYS A 168 -3.28 -17.68 -16.27
N THR A 169 -4.30 -16.81 -16.35
CA THR A 169 -4.19 -15.49 -16.98
C THR A 169 -3.18 -14.60 -16.26
N TYR A 170 -3.11 -14.71 -14.94
CA TYR A 170 -2.17 -13.97 -14.10
C TYR A 170 -0.84 -14.69 -13.88
N GLY A 171 -0.63 -15.87 -14.46
CA GLY A 171 0.59 -16.67 -14.28
C GLY A 171 0.85 -17.07 -12.82
N MET A 172 -0.21 -17.20 -12.01
CA MET A 172 -0.11 -17.62 -10.62
C MET A 172 0.13 -19.12 -10.53
N LYS A 173 1.01 -19.54 -9.61
CA LYS A 173 1.33 -20.95 -9.39
C LYS A 173 0.47 -21.52 -8.26
N ILE A 174 -0.21 -22.63 -8.52
CA ILE A 174 -0.85 -23.45 -7.49
C ILE A 174 0.23 -24.32 -6.83
N VAL A 175 0.34 -24.23 -5.51
CA VAL A 175 1.36 -24.95 -4.73
C VAL A 175 0.88 -26.32 -4.24
N ALA A 176 -0.42 -26.44 -3.94
CA ALA A 176 -1.07 -27.68 -3.54
C ALA A 176 -2.51 -27.70 -4.07
N GLY A 177 -3.04 -28.89 -4.39
CA GLY A 177 -4.37 -29.06 -4.97
C GLY A 177 -4.41 -28.77 -6.48
N ARG A 178 -5.50 -28.14 -6.94
CA ARG A 178 -5.74 -27.86 -8.35
C ARG A 178 -6.34 -26.47 -8.56
N ASP A 179 -6.22 -25.96 -9.78
CA ASP A 179 -6.96 -24.79 -10.23
C ASP A 179 -8.46 -25.13 -10.40
N PHE A 180 -9.29 -24.11 -10.50
CA PHE A 180 -10.68 -24.24 -10.87
C PHE A 180 -10.80 -24.79 -12.31
N SER A 181 -11.75 -25.68 -12.54
CA SER A 181 -11.99 -26.26 -13.86
C SER A 181 -13.48 -26.40 -14.15
N ILE A 182 -13.83 -26.22 -15.43
CA ILE A 182 -15.19 -26.40 -15.93
C ILE A 182 -15.66 -27.86 -15.83
N ASP A 183 -14.72 -28.81 -15.72
CA ASP A 183 -15.02 -30.23 -15.57
C ASP A 183 -15.59 -30.58 -14.19
N TYR A 184 -15.51 -29.64 -13.22
CA TYR A 184 -15.99 -29.81 -11.84
C TYR A 184 -17.07 -28.77 -11.51
N PRO A 185 -18.36 -29.08 -11.71
CA PRO A 185 -19.45 -28.15 -11.45
C PRO A 185 -19.52 -27.61 -10.02
N THR A 186 -19.01 -28.36 -9.04
CA THR A 186 -18.91 -27.93 -7.64
C THR A 186 -17.99 -26.72 -7.45
N ASP A 187 -17.08 -26.46 -8.40
CA ASP A 187 -16.15 -25.33 -8.32
C ASP A 187 -16.86 -23.98 -8.34
N GLU A 188 -18.05 -23.90 -8.93
CA GLU A 188 -18.79 -22.64 -9.05
C GLU A 188 -19.21 -22.07 -7.70
N ASN A 189 -19.55 -22.94 -6.74
CA ASN A 189 -20.17 -22.53 -5.48
C ASN A 189 -19.51 -23.09 -4.21
N GLU A 190 -18.72 -24.17 -4.32
CA GLU A 190 -18.21 -24.90 -3.15
C GLU A 190 -16.69 -24.93 -3.06
N ALA A 191 -15.98 -24.67 -4.16
CA ALA A 191 -14.52 -24.69 -4.15
C ALA A 191 -13.92 -23.32 -3.78
N PHE A 192 -12.86 -23.38 -2.97
CA PHE A 192 -12.09 -22.21 -2.57
C PHE A 192 -10.61 -22.45 -2.83
N ILE A 193 -9.89 -21.42 -3.27
CA ILE A 193 -8.43 -21.42 -3.33
C ILE A 193 -7.92 -20.41 -2.30
N LEU A 194 -7.08 -20.90 -1.38
CA LEU A 194 -6.52 -20.10 -0.29
C LEU A 194 -5.11 -19.64 -0.64
N ASN A 195 -4.78 -18.40 -0.27
CA ASN A 195 -3.38 -17.98 -0.28
C ASN A 195 -2.65 -18.52 0.96
N GLU A 196 -1.33 -18.54 0.92
CA GLU A 196 -0.51 -19.07 2.01
C GLU A 196 -0.75 -18.35 3.36
N THR A 197 -1.17 -17.08 3.32
CA THR A 197 -1.44 -16.32 4.55
C THR A 197 -2.73 -16.79 5.21
N ALA A 198 -3.76 -17.13 4.44
CA ALA A 198 -4.98 -17.74 4.95
C ALA A 198 -4.67 -19.11 5.57
N VAL A 199 -3.92 -19.97 4.87
CA VAL A 199 -3.47 -21.28 5.38
C VAL A 199 -2.77 -21.14 6.74
N ARG A 200 -1.80 -20.22 6.85
CA ARG A 200 -1.11 -19.95 8.13
C ARG A 200 -2.04 -19.43 9.22
N ARG A 201 -3.01 -18.57 8.89
CA ARG A 201 -3.97 -18.02 9.87
C ARG A 201 -5.00 -19.03 10.34
N LEU A 202 -5.32 -20.02 9.52
CA LEU A 202 -6.14 -21.17 9.90
C LEU A 202 -5.40 -22.15 10.83
N GLY A 203 -4.09 -21.96 11.05
CA GLY A 203 -3.27 -22.83 11.89
C GLY A 203 -2.83 -24.13 11.20
N LEU A 204 -3.00 -24.23 9.88
CA LEU A 204 -2.56 -25.36 9.07
C LEU A 204 -1.03 -25.34 8.93
N LYS A 205 -0.40 -26.52 8.96
CA LYS A 205 1.08 -26.63 8.94
C LYS A 205 1.64 -26.58 7.53
N SER A 206 0.88 -27.06 6.56
CA SER A 206 1.29 -27.14 5.16
C SER A 206 0.13 -26.74 4.22
N PRO A 207 0.43 -26.24 3.00
CA PRO A 207 -0.59 -26.02 1.97
C PRO A 207 -1.38 -27.28 1.62
N GLU A 208 -0.77 -28.47 1.76
CA GLU A 208 -1.39 -29.76 1.51
C GLU A 208 -2.53 -30.05 2.50
N ASP A 209 -2.39 -29.62 3.76
CA ASP A 209 -3.44 -29.76 4.79
C ASP A 209 -4.70 -28.95 4.46
N ALA A 210 -4.60 -27.94 3.58
CA ALA A 210 -5.75 -27.15 3.15
C ALA A 210 -6.56 -27.84 2.05
N VAL A 211 -6.01 -28.84 1.37
CA VAL A 211 -6.67 -29.50 0.23
C VAL A 211 -7.79 -30.40 0.75
N GLY A 212 -9.02 -30.11 0.32
CA GLY A 212 -10.20 -30.87 0.73
C GLY A 212 -10.77 -30.45 2.09
N LEU A 213 -10.25 -29.38 2.70
CA LEU A 213 -10.76 -28.84 3.95
C LEU A 213 -12.19 -28.27 3.74
N PRO A 214 -13.21 -28.77 4.46
CA PRO A 214 -14.55 -28.24 4.33
C PRO A 214 -14.64 -26.79 4.81
N MET A 215 -15.17 -25.93 3.94
CA MET A 215 -15.30 -24.49 4.17
C MET A 215 -16.61 -23.94 3.61
N GLN A 216 -17.12 -22.88 4.25
CA GLN A 216 -18.34 -22.16 3.84
C GLN A 216 -18.13 -20.65 4.03
N THR A 217 -18.74 -19.81 3.19
CA THR A 217 -18.65 -18.33 3.25
C THR A 217 -20.01 -17.68 3.16
#